data_AF-A0A917XK77-F1
#
_entry.id   AF-A0A917XK77-F1
#
_cell.length_a   1.000
_cell.length_b   1.000
_cell.length_c   1.000
_cell.angle_alpha   90.00
_cell.angle_beta   90.00
_cell.angle_gamma   90.00
#
_symmetry.space_group_name_H-M   'P 1'
#
loop_
_entity.id
_entity.type
_entity.pdbx_description
1 polymer ?
#
loop_
_entity_poly.entity_id
_entity_poly.type
_entity_poly.pdbx_seq_one_letter_code
_entity_poly.pdbx_strand_id
1 'polypeptide(L)'
;MNVDAVPDSAAAAAAPPPHEAYADAPDLRHEMHQVLALGAERDGRQAGPATGALTGGRAAERVWLLRRAALMDRMALGDPGPGPVAAAAETAGQFVLHDRRHPDLATGPYLPDPVTPAHGHRHYVRQAYAAWTAAGRPGI
;
A
#
# COMPACT_ATOMS: atom_id res chain seq x y z
N MET A 1 -25.14 1.25 -25.15
CA MET A 1 -24.44 0.41 -24.16
C MET A 1 -24.02 1.34 -23.02
N ASN A 2 -24.74 1.32 -21.90
CA ASN A 2 -24.38 2.06 -20.70
C ASN A 2 -23.20 1.36 -20.05
N VAL A 3 -22.09 2.08 -19.90
CA VAL A 3 -21.02 1.71 -18.97
C VAL A 3 -21.48 2.16 -17.59
N ASP A 4 -21.94 1.23 -16.76
CA ASP A 4 -22.08 1.45 -15.32
C ASP A 4 -20.67 1.67 -14.75
N ALA A 5 -20.19 2.91 -14.81
CA ALA A 5 -19.08 3.36 -14.01
C ALA A 5 -19.54 3.26 -12.56
N VAL A 6 -19.02 2.27 -11.83
CA VAL A 6 -19.09 2.27 -10.36
C VAL A 6 -18.63 3.65 -9.92
N PRO A 7 -19.47 4.46 -9.26
CA PRO A 7 -19.07 5.80 -8.90
C PRO A 7 -17.90 5.66 -7.93
N ASP A 8 -16.84 6.43 -8.17
CA ASP A 8 -15.67 6.64 -7.32
C ASP A 8 -16.06 6.81 -5.82
N SER A 9 -17.28 7.28 -5.58
CA SER A 9 -17.97 7.37 -4.29
C SER A 9 -18.15 6.03 -3.56
N ALA A 10 -18.37 4.91 -4.23
CA ALA A 10 -18.62 3.61 -3.58
C ALA A 10 -17.31 3.01 -3.02
N ALA A 11 -16.20 3.15 -3.73
CA ALA A 11 -14.88 2.75 -3.24
C ALA A 11 -14.36 3.71 -2.15
N ALA A 12 -14.64 5.01 -2.28
CA ALA A 12 -14.34 6.00 -1.24
C ALA A 12 -15.17 5.81 0.04
N ALA A 13 -16.44 5.40 -0.08
CA ALA A 13 -17.31 5.13 1.06
C ALA A 13 -16.99 3.83 1.80
N ALA A 14 -16.29 2.89 1.15
CA ALA A 14 -16.01 1.58 1.73
C ALA A 14 -14.58 1.41 2.24
N ALA A 15 -13.66 2.29 1.85
CA ALA A 15 -12.32 2.31 2.46
C ALA A 15 -12.39 2.89 3.88
N PRO A 16 -11.72 2.26 4.86
CA PRO A 16 -11.70 2.79 6.22
C PRO A 16 -11.11 4.21 6.25
N PRO A 17 -11.66 5.11 7.09
CA PRO A 17 -11.06 6.43 7.28
C PRO A 17 -9.63 6.28 7.82
N PRO A 18 -8.76 7.28 7.61
CA PRO A 18 -7.33 7.14 7.94
C PRO A 18 -7.03 6.76 9.40
N HIS A 19 -7.82 7.27 10.34
CA HIS A 19 -7.62 6.99 11.76
C HIS A 19 -7.92 5.53 12.12
N GLU A 20 -8.87 4.88 11.43
CA GLU A 20 -9.14 3.45 11.57
C GLU A 20 -8.09 2.63 10.83
N ALA A 21 -7.76 3.02 9.58
CA ALA A 21 -6.82 2.30 8.73
C ALA A 21 -5.41 2.20 9.34
N TYR A 22 -5.00 3.22 10.10
CA TYR A 22 -3.66 3.33 10.68
C TYR A 22 -3.65 3.26 12.20
N ALA A 23 -4.72 2.77 12.83
CA ALA A 23 -4.84 2.68 14.29
C ALA A 23 -3.67 1.89 14.92
N ASP A 24 -3.27 0.78 14.28
CA ASP A 24 -2.19 -0.11 14.73
C ASP A 24 -0.85 0.16 14.03
N ALA A 25 -0.74 1.26 13.29
CA ALA A 25 0.47 1.57 12.55
C ALA A 25 1.59 2.04 13.51
N PRO A 26 2.85 1.59 13.32
CA PRO A 26 3.98 2.11 14.09
C PRO A 26 4.13 3.62 13.96
N ASP A 27 4.89 4.25 14.87
CA ASP A 27 5.24 5.66 14.71
C ASP A 27 5.97 5.90 13.38
N LEU A 28 5.83 7.11 12.83
CA LEU A 28 6.33 7.45 11.49
C LEU A 28 7.84 7.23 11.35
N ARG A 29 8.62 7.49 12.40
CA ARG A 29 10.08 7.35 12.36
C ARG A 29 10.46 5.87 12.32
N HIS A 30 9.84 5.05 13.16
CA HIS A 30 10.05 3.61 13.17
C HIS A 30 9.63 2.96 11.84
N GLU A 31 8.45 3.33 11.32
CA GLU A 31 7.96 2.84 10.03
C GLU A 31 8.92 3.22 8.89
N MET A 32 9.44 4.46 8.90
CA MET A 32 10.43 4.89 7.91
C MET A 32 11.71 4.05 7.95
N HIS A 33 12.24 3.74 9.14
CA HIS A 33 13.40 2.86 9.26
C HIS A 33 13.12 1.45 8.74
N GLN A 34 11.97 0.87 9.06
CA GLN A 34 11.59 -0.47 8.59
C GLN A 34 11.38 -0.52 7.06
N VAL A 35 10.73 0.50 6.48
CA VAL A 35 10.56 0.60 5.01
C VAL A 35 11.90 0.73 4.28
N LEU A 36 12.86 1.46 4.84
CA LEU A 36 14.21 1.57 4.30
C LEU A 36 14.97 0.24 4.38
N ALA A 37 14.88 -0.47 5.49
CA ALA A 37 15.50 -1.78 5.67
C ALA A 37 14.95 -2.82 4.68
N LEU A 38 13.62 -2.94 4.58
CA LEU A 38 12.95 -3.81 3.60
C LEU A 38 13.33 -3.48 2.15
N GLY A 39 13.48 -2.18 1.83
CA GLY A 39 13.95 -1.75 0.52
C GLY A 39 15.39 -2.17 0.23
N ALA A 40 16.27 -2.10 1.23
CA ALA A 40 17.66 -2.54 1.09
C ALA A 40 17.82 -4.05 0.94
N GLU A 41 17.00 -4.83 1.65
CA GLU A 41 16.92 -6.28 1.50
C GLU A 41 16.47 -6.66 0.09
N ARG A 42 15.39 -6.03 -0.41
CA ARG A 42 14.90 -6.26 -1.77
C ARG A 42 15.96 -5.96 -2.83
N ASP A 43 16.68 -4.85 -2.68
CA ASP A 43 17.69 -4.41 -3.65
C ASP A 43 18.98 -5.26 -3.58
N GLY A 44 18.99 -6.35 -2.80
CA GLY A 44 20.14 -7.24 -2.66
C GLY A 44 21.32 -6.60 -1.95
N ARG A 45 21.12 -5.46 -1.27
CA ARG A 45 22.18 -4.75 -0.54
C ARG A 45 22.50 -5.38 0.83
N GLN A 46 21.72 -6.39 1.23
CA GLN A 46 22.03 -7.31 2.32
C GLN A 46 22.31 -8.69 1.70
N ALA A 47 23.56 -9.13 1.76
CA ALA A 47 24.08 -10.24 0.96
C ALA A 47 23.70 -11.64 1.49
N GLY A 48 23.39 -12.55 0.55
CA GLY A 48 23.37 -14.01 0.72
C GLY A 48 22.73 -14.71 -0.50
N PRO A 49 23.22 -15.88 -0.96
CA PRO A 49 22.70 -16.53 -2.16
C PRO A 49 21.30 -17.10 -1.87
N ALA A 50 20.26 -16.35 -2.26
CA ALA A 50 18.88 -16.75 -2.06
C ALA A 50 18.49 -17.89 -3.01
N THR A 51 18.69 -19.11 -2.54
CA THR A 51 18.13 -20.32 -3.15
C THR A 51 16.71 -20.48 -2.59
N GLY A 52 15.69 -20.04 -3.34
CA GLY A 52 14.27 -20.13 -3.01
C GLY A 52 13.67 -18.78 -2.56
N ALA A 53 12.55 -18.28 -3.08
CA ALA A 53 11.57 -18.79 -4.03
C ALA A 53 10.89 -17.59 -4.73
N LEU A 54 10.49 -17.76 -5.99
CA LEU A 54 9.81 -16.76 -6.83
C LEU A 54 8.48 -16.24 -6.26
N THR A 55 8.00 -16.82 -5.16
CA THR A 55 6.81 -16.40 -4.40
C THR A 55 7.17 -15.50 -3.21
N GLY A 56 8.36 -15.69 -2.61
CA GLY A 56 8.86 -14.84 -1.53
C GLY A 56 9.20 -13.43 -1.99
N GLY A 57 9.75 -13.28 -3.21
CA GLY A 57 10.09 -11.97 -3.78
C GLY A 57 8.87 -11.06 -3.98
N ARG A 58 7.80 -11.58 -4.60
CA ARG A 58 6.58 -10.79 -4.89
C ARG A 58 5.77 -10.47 -3.64
N ALA A 59 5.66 -11.41 -2.69
CA ALA A 59 4.97 -11.14 -1.43
C ALA A 59 5.75 -10.13 -0.57
N ALA A 60 7.08 -10.23 -0.52
CA ALA A 60 7.93 -9.26 0.18
C ALA A 60 7.88 -7.88 -0.50
N GLU A 61 7.95 -7.82 -1.83
CA GLU A 61 7.80 -6.60 -2.60
C GLU A 61 6.43 -5.95 -2.35
N ARG A 62 5.36 -6.75 -2.33
CA ARG A 62 4.02 -6.27 -1.99
C ARG A 62 3.97 -5.63 -0.61
N VAL A 63 4.53 -6.29 0.41
CA VAL A 63 4.57 -5.74 1.77
C VAL A 63 5.37 -4.44 1.81
N TRP A 64 6.53 -4.39 1.14
CA TRP A 64 7.32 -3.16 1.06
C TRP A 64 6.55 -2.02 0.37
N LEU A 65 5.90 -2.29 -0.77
CA LEU A 65 5.10 -1.30 -1.50
C LEU A 65 3.92 -0.80 -0.65
N LEU A 66 3.20 -1.71 0.01
CA LEU A 66 2.09 -1.37 0.89
C LEU A 66 2.54 -0.46 2.04
N ARG A 67 3.61 -0.85 2.74
CA ARG A 67 4.16 -0.08 3.87
C ARG A 67 4.68 1.28 3.44
N ARG A 68 5.38 1.35 2.31
CA ARG A 68 5.84 2.62 1.72
C ARG A 68 4.65 3.54 1.35
N ALA A 69 3.63 3.01 0.68
CA ALA A 69 2.46 3.79 0.29
C ALA A 69 1.67 4.28 1.53
N ALA A 70 1.50 3.44 2.55
CA ALA A 70 0.87 3.81 3.81
C ALA A 70 1.67 4.89 4.57
N LEU A 71 2.99 4.79 4.60
CA LEU A 71 3.87 5.81 5.18
C LEU A 71 3.68 7.16 4.49
N MET A 72 3.72 7.20 3.15
CA MET A 72 3.53 8.44 2.41
C MET A 72 2.12 9.02 2.55
N ASP A 73 1.08 8.17 2.61
CA ASP A 73 -0.28 8.61 2.88
C ASP A 73 -0.38 9.29 4.26
N ARG A 74 0.21 8.69 5.29
CA ARG A 74 0.24 9.25 6.66
C ARG A 74 1.03 10.55 6.72
N MET A 75 2.16 10.66 6.02
CA MET A 75 2.92 11.92 5.92
C MET A 75 2.08 13.01 5.24
N ALA A 76 1.37 12.70 4.15
CA ALA A 76 0.51 13.65 3.46
C ALA A 76 -0.74 14.05 4.26
N LEU A 77 -1.19 13.21 5.21
CA LEU A 77 -2.26 13.57 6.14
C LEU A 77 -1.78 14.50 7.25
N GLY A 78 -0.54 14.33 7.73
CA GLY A 78 0.07 15.18 8.75
C GLY A 78 0.56 16.54 8.22
N ASP A 79 1.04 16.57 6.98
CA ASP A 79 1.44 17.79 6.27
C ASP A 79 0.90 17.74 4.82
N PRO A 80 -0.29 18.30 4.57
CA PRO A 80 -0.99 18.19 3.28
C PRO A 80 -0.44 19.13 2.20
N GLY A 81 0.87 19.39 2.22
CA GLY A 81 1.56 20.12 1.16
C GLY A 81 1.51 19.39 -0.19
N PRO A 82 1.68 20.11 -1.32
CA PRO A 82 1.63 19.52 -2.66
C PRO A 82 2.69 18.43 -2.87
N GLY A 83 3.87 18.56 -2.24
CA GLY A 83 4.93 17.54 -2.28
C GLY A 83 4.52 16.21 -1.64
N PRO A 84 4.20 16.18 -0.33
CA PRO A 84 3.73 14.97 0.35
C PRO A 84 2.52 14.32 -0.34
N VAL A 85 1.54 15.12 -0.77
CA VAL A 85 0.34 14.62 -1.46
C VAL A 85 0.69 13.95 -2.80
N ALA A 86 1.57 14.56 -3.60
CA ALA A 86 2.01 13.97 -4.86
C ALA A 86 2.79 12.66 -4.64
N ALA A 87 3.68 12.62 -3.65
CA ALA A 87 4.46 11.43 -3.35
C ALA A 87 3.60 10.28 -2.77
N ALA A 88 2.57 10.60 -2.00
CA ALA A 88 1.55 9.63 -1.56
C ALA A 88 0.77 9.05 -2.75
N ALA A 89 0.36 9.90 -3.70
CA ALA A 89 -0.34 9.44 -4.90
C ALA A 89 0.54 8.55 -5.79
N GLU A 90 1.81 8.90 -5.96
CA GLU A 90 2.76 8.13 -6.76
C GLU A 90 3.00 6.74 -6.15
N THR A 91 3.31 6.69 -4.86
CA THR A 91 3.58 5.42 -4.16
C THR A 91 2.33 4.54 -4.06
N ALA A 92 1.15 5.12 -3.87
CA ALA A 92 -0.12 4.40 -3.98
C ALA A 92 -0.33 3.81 -5.37
N GLY A 93 -0.01 4.55 -6.44
CA GLY A 93 -0.06 4.06 -7.81
C GLY A 93 0.89 2.88 -8.08
N GLN A 94 2.10 2.91 -7.53
CA GLN A 94 3.05 1.80 -7.63
C GLN A 94 2.52 0.52 -6.97
N PHE A 95 1.94 0.64 -5.76
CA PHE A 95 1.31 -0.49 -5.07
C PHE A 95 0.12 -1.05 -5.84
N VAL A 96 -0.77 -0.18 -6.32
CA VAL A 96 -1.93 -0.55 -7.15
C VAL A 96 -1.50 -1.32 -8.41
N LEU A 97 -0.46 -0.84 -9.11
CA LEU A 97 0.04 -1.49 -10.31
C LEU A 97 0.62 -2.88 -10.02
N HIS A 98 1.29 -3.05 -8.88
CA HIS A 98 1.77 -4.36 -8.44
C HIS A 98 0.61 -5.33 -8.19
N ASP A 99 -0.41 -4.91 -7.43
CA ASP A 99 -1.56 -5.77 -7.13
C ASP A 99 -2.41 -6.09 -8.37
N ARG A 100 -2.48 -5.18 -9.35
CA ARG A 100 -3.10 -5.47 -10.67
C ARG A 100 -2.35 -6.56 -11.44
N ARG A 101 -1.01 -6.58 -11.35
CA ARG A 101 -0.17 -7.62 -11.99
C ARG A 101 -0.18 -8.94 -11.22
N HIS A 102 -0.51 -8.91 -9.93
CA HIS A 102 -0.49 -10.05 -9.02
C HIS A 102 -1.79 -10.11 -8.20
N PRO A 103 -2.94 -10.33 -8.85
CA PRO A 103 -4.24 -10.29 -8.19
C PRO A 103 -4.40 -11.38 -7.11
N ASP A 104 -3.64 -12.47 -7.21
CA ASP A 104 -3.57 -13.56 -6.23
C ASP A 104 -2.99 -13.12 -4.87
N LEU A 105 -2.26 -12.01 -4.83
CA LEU A 105 -1.65 -11.47 -3.62
C LEU A 105 -2.47 -10.32 -3.00
N ALA A 106 -3.45 -9.78 -3.73
CA ALA A 106 -4.28 -8.69 -3.26
C ALA A 106 -5.10 -9.11 -2.03
N THR A 107 -5.29 -8.18 -1.10
CA THR A 107 -5.97 -8.43 0.18
C THR A 107 -7.00 -7.34 0.44
N GLY A 108 -8.12 -7.75 1.04
CA GLY A 108 -9.27 -6.90 1.30
C GLY A 108 -10.40 -7.06 0.27
N PRO A 109 -11.56 -6.46 0.54
CA PRO A 109 -12.80 -6.71 -0.20
C PRO A 109 -12.83 -6.07 -1.60
N TYR A 110 -12.01 -5.05 -1.86
CA TYR A 110 -11.98 -4.36 -3.14
C TYR A 110 -10.65 -4.61 -3.84
N LEU A 111 -10.71 -4.96 -5.13
CA LEU A 111 -9.54 -5.10 -5.99
C LEU A 111 -9.26 -3.78 -6.73
N PRO A 112 -8.00 -3.51 -7.10
CA PRO A 112 -7.65 -2.26 -7.78
C PRO A 112 -8.15 -2.24 -9.23
N ASP A 113 -9.22 -1.49 -9.52
CA ASP A 113 -9.78 -1.34 -10.88
C ASP A 113 -8.90 -0.43 -11.75
N PRO A 114 -8.53 -0.82 -13.00
CA PRO A 114 -7.76 0.00 -13.96
C PRO A 114 -8.22 1.46 -14.13
N VAL A 115 -9.50 1.78 -13.96
CA VAL A 115 -10.00 3.16 -14.16
C VAL A 115 -9.98 4.03 -12.89
N THR A 116 -9.54 3.47 -11.75
CA THR A 116 -9.51 4.20 -10.47
C THR A 116 -8.61 5.45 -10.57
N PRO A 117 -9.10 6.63 -10.17
CA PRO A 117 -8.28 7.84 -10.16
C PRO A 117 -7.22 7.82 -9.05
N ALA A 118 -6.23 8.71 -9.16
CA ALA A 118 -5.10 8.75 -8.22
C ALA A 118 -5.49 8.92 -6.75
N HIS A 119 -6.59 9.63 -6.45
CA HIS A 119 -7.09 9.72 -5.07
C HIS A 119 -7.64 8.36 -4.59
N GLY A 120 -8.32 7.62 -5.46
CA GLY A 120 -8.87 6.30 -5.16
C GLY A 120 -7.79 5.26 -4.87
N HIS A 121 -6.58 5.44 -5.42
CA HIS A 121 -5.43 4.61 -5.05
C HIS A 121 -5.08 4.74 -3.55
N ARG A 122 -5.23 5.93 -2.96
CA ARG A 122 -4.97 6.13 -1.52
C ARG A 122 -6.02 5.42 -0.65
N HIS A 123 -7.29 5.42 -1.09
CA HIS A 123 -8.34 4.63 -0.44
C HIS A 123 -8.05 3.13 -0.48
N TYR A 124 -7.60 2.63 -1.63
CA TYR A 124 -7.17 1.24 -1.77
C TYR A 124 -6.01 0.88 -0.82
N VAL A 125 -5.01 1.77 -0.67
CA VAL A 125 -3.90 1.58 0.28
C VAL A 125 -4.41 1.43 1.71
N ARG A 126 -5.34 2.29 2.15
CA ARG A 126 -5.89 2.26 3.52
C ARG A 126 -6.60 0.95 3.82
N GLN A 127 -7.45 0.50 2.91
CA GLN A 127 -8.11 -0.81 3.02
C GLN A 127 -7.08 -1.95 3.10
N ALA A 128 -6.13 -1.98 2.16
CA ALA A 128 -5.16 -3.06 2.08
C ALA A 128 -4.29 -3.11 3.34
N TYR A 129 -3.93 -1.94 3.89
CA TYR A 129 -3.17 -1.84 5.13
C TYR A 129 -3.97 -2.32 6.35
N ALA A 130 -5.25 -1.91 6.45
CA ALA A 130 -6.14 -2.38 7.50
C ALA A 130 -6.35 -3.91 7.45
N ALA A 131 -6.54 -4.47 6.25
CA ALA A 131 -6.66 -5.92 6.08
C ALA A 131 -5.35 -6.66 6.43
N TRP A 132 -4.21 -6.10 6.06
CA TRP A 132 -2.89 -6.67 6.36
C TRP A 132 -2.58 -6.69 7.86
N THR A 133 -2.87 -5.60 8.57
CA THR A 133 -2.71 -5.50 10.03
C THR A 133 -3.68 -6.44 10.76
N ALA A 134 -4.96 -6.46 10.37
CA ALA A 134 -5.96 -7.36 10.95
C ALA A 134 -5.62 -8.85 10.78
N ALA A 135 -4.86 -9.23 9.75
CA ALA A 135 -4.37 -10.59 9.53
C ALA A 135 -3.22 -10.99 10.48
N GLY A 136 -2.90 -10.20 11.50
CA GLY A 136 -1.83 -10.51 12.46
C GLY A 136 -0.43 -10.35 11.85
N ARG A 137 -0.29 -9.49 10.83
CA ARG A 137 1.01 -9.08 10.29
C ARG A 137 1.42 -7.65 10.66
N PRO A 138 1.17 -7.14 11.89
CA PRO A 138 1.78 -5.87 12.29
C PRO A 138 3.30 -6.05 12.34
N GLY A 139 4.04 -4.99 11.97
CA GLY A 139 5.50 -5.02 11.83
C GLY A 139 6.21 -5.74 12.97
N ILE A 140 6.81 -6.89 12.63
CA ILE A 140 7.94 -7.48 13.35
C ILE A 140 9.20 -6.65 13.10
#